data_AF-A0A7S3F5B7-F1
#
_entry.id   AF-A0A7S3F5B7-F1
#
_cell.length_a   1.000
_cell.length_b   1.000
_cell.length_c   1.000
_cell.angle_alpha   90.00
_cell.angle_beta   90.00
_cell.angle_gamma   90.00
#
_symmetry.space_group_name_H-M   'P 1'
#
loop_
_entity.id
_entity.type
_entity.pdbx_description
1 polymer ?
#
loop_
_entity_poly.entity_id
_entity_poly.type
_entity_poly.pdbx_seq_one_letter_code
_entity_poly.pdbx_strand_id
1 'polypeptide(L)'
;PTAMERSMKDYFDRPENKEILAGHQNKEYRRAQRINRKMKALEFKDKVLSAPYEAQKNVAPFLESRTLRKIVQSMTNDMSNDFAKWATNPLVIRALTAAKEQLDKGQITEDQMEHNILSYFNSPVSGEAHEEFKRKTRQFVRLDTKELCSALNEQVEERTKGNQLFRARKFDEARNHYERAMSICTFVKGISKPDQMELDE
;
A
#
# COMPACT_ATOMS: atom_id res chain seq x y z
N PRO A 1 1.61 -28.44 -19.48
CA PRO A 1 2.76 -27.53 -19.64
C PRO A 1 3.65 -27.96 -20.79
N THR A 2 4.00 -27.03 -21.68
CA THR A 2 4.91 -27.29 -22.81
C THR A 2 6.34 -27.57 -22.31
N ALA A 3 7.16 -28.25 -23.12
CA ALA A 3 8.56 -28.54 -22.76
C ALA A 3 9.35 -27.25 -22.43
N MET A 4 8.99 -26.14 -23.08
CA MET A 4 9.54 -24.82 -22.83
C MET A 4 9.16 -24.27 -21.45
N GLU A 5 7.90 -24.38 -21.03
CA GLU A 5 7.45 -23.95 -19.69
C GLU A 5 8.16 -24.73 -18.57
N ARG A 6 8.41 -26.03 -18.75
CA ARG A 6 9.16 -26.85 -17.79
C ARG A 6 10.63 -26.43 -17.71
N SER A 7 11.28 -26.26 -18.86
CA SER A 7 12.67 -25.78 -18.93
C SER A 7 12.84 -24.40 -18.30
N MET A 8 11.83 -23.54 -18.41
CA MET A 8 11.86 -22.19 -17.85
C MET A 8 11.63 -22.20 -16.33
N LYS A 9 10.73 -23.08 -15.85
CA LYS A 9 10.52 -23.30 -14.42
C LYS A 9 11.78 -23.87 -13.75
N ASP A 10 12.40 -24.90 -14.35
CA ASP A 10 13.65 -25.48 -13.86
C ASP A 10 14.81 -24.48 -13.85
N TYR A 11 14.81 -23.51 -14.78
CA TYR A 11 15.79 -22.43 -14.79
C TYR A 11 15.57 -21.46 -13.62
N PHE A 12 14.32 -21.07 -13.34
CA PHE A 12 13.99 -20.16 -12.23
C PHE A 12 14.15 -20.80 -10.84
N ASP A 13 14.00 -22.12 -10.73
CA ASP A 13 14.11 -22.84 -9.46
C ASP A 13 15.57 -23.03 -8.99
N ARG A 14 16.56 -22.76 -9.85
CA ARG A 14 17.99 -22.83 -9.48
C ARG A 14 18.33 -21.73 -8.46
N PRO A 15 19.05 -22.06 -7.37
CA PRO A 15 19.36 -21.10 -6.31
C PRO A 15 20.13 -19.87 -6.82
N GLU A 16 21.03 -20.06 -7.80
CA GLU A 16 21.78 -18.97 -8.45
C GLU A 16 20.88 -17.98 -9.22
N ASN A 17 19.76 -18.47 -9.77
CA ASN A 17 18.84 -17.66 -10.58
C ASN A 17 17.75 -16.98 -9.76
N LYS A 18 17.49 -17.46 -8.52
CA LYS A 18 16.50 -16.85 -7.62
C LYS A 18 16.85 -15.42 -7.26
N GLU A 19 18.13 -15.12 -7.01
CA GLU A 19 18.58 -13.75 -6.71
C GLU A 19 18.46 -12.82 -7.91
N ILE A 20 18.78 -13.33 -9.11
CA ILE A 20 18.66 -12.57 -10.37
C ILE A 20 17.18 -12.26 -10.66
N LEU A 21 16.30 -13.26 -10.50
CA LEU A 21 14.86 -13.10 -10.68
C LEU A 21 14.28 -12.10 -9.67
N ALA A 22 14.63 -12.21 -8.39
CA ALA A 22 14.22 -11.25 -7.37
C ALA A 22 14.73 -9.84 -7.67
N GLY A 23 15.96 -9.70 -8.17
CA GLY A 23 16.52 -8.43 -8.63
C GLY A 23 15.73 -7.83 -9.80
N HIS A 24 15.31 -8.66 -10.77
CA HIS A 24 14.49 -8.24 -11.90
C HIS A 24 13.07 -7.85 -11.48
N GLN A 25 12.42 -8.67 -10.65
CA GLN A 25 11.10 -8.37 -10.07
C GLN A 25 11.12 -7.06 -9.28
N ASN A 26 12.15 -6.82 -8.48
CA ASN A 26 12.32 -5.55 -7.77
C ASN A 26 12.47 -4.34 -8.71
N LYS A 27 13.18 -4.50 -9.83
CA LYS A 27 13.30 -3.43 -10.85
C LYS A 27 11.96 -3.15 -11.50
N GLU A 28 11.22 -4.17 -11.89
CA GLU A 28 9.88 -4.03 -12.48
C GLU A 28 8.89 -3.43 -11.48
N TYR A 29 8.89 -3.89 -10.23
CA TYR A 29 8.09 -3.31 -9.16
C TYR A 29 8.39 -1.81 -8.96
N ARG A 30 9.66 -1.43 -8.89
CA ARG A 30 10.06 -0.01 -8.78
C ARG A 30 9.60 0.80 -10.00
N ARG A 31 9.65 0.23 -11.20
CA ARG A 31 9.17 0.88 -12.43
C ARG A 31 7.65 1.08 -12.37
N ALA A 32 6.90 0.04 -12.03
CA ALA A 32 5.44 0.11 -11.85
C ALA A 32 5.06 1.14 -10.77
N GLN A 33 5.78 1.18 -9.65
CA GLN A 33 5.55 2.15 -8.58
C GLN A 33 5.78 3.59 -9.06
N ARG A 34 6.81 3.85 -9.88
CA ARG A 34 7.05 5.17 -10.48
C ARG A 34 5.92 5.59 -11.41
N ILE A 35 5.45 4.67 -12.26
CA ILE A 35 4.32 4.94 -13.18
C ILE A 35 3.05 5.22 -12.37
N ASN A 36 2.76 4.42 -11.34
CA ASN A 36 1.61 4.64 -10.47
C ASN A 36 1.64 6.01 -9.78
N ARG A 37 2.81 6.44 -9.27
CA ARG A 37 2.99 7.79 -8.69
C ARG A 37 2.72 8.89 -9.71
N LYS A 38 3.16 8.71 -10.97
CA LYS A 38 2.87 9.67 -12.04
C LYS A 38 1.39 9.73 -12.37
N MET A 39 0.71 8.59 -12.48
CA MET A 39 -0.73 8.52 -12.73
C MET A 39 -1.51 9.22 -11.61
N LYS A 40 -1.22 8.90 -10.34
CA LYS A 40 -1.85 9.57 -9.18
C LYS A 40 -1.62 11.09 -9.16
N ALA A 41 -0.47 11.56 -9.63
CA ALA A 41 -0.19 12.99 -9.71
C ALA A 41 -0.99 13.67 -10.84
N LEU A 42 -1.18 12.99 -11.98
CA LEU A 42 -2.02 13.47 -13.07
C LEU A 42 -3.50 13.50 -12.66
N GLU A 43 -4.02 12.42 -12.09
CA GLU A 43 -5.39 12.34 -11.56
C GLU A 43 -5.65 13.44 -10.53
N PHE A 44 -4.68 13.69 -9.64
CA PHE A 44 -4.77 14.78 -8.66
C PHE A 44 -4.83 16.15 -9.34
N LYS A 45 -3.94 16.40 -10.31
CA LYS A 45 -3.93 17.65 -11.08
C LYS A 45 -5.26 17.88 -11.78
N ASP A 46 -5.79 16.85 -12.45
CA ASP A 46 -7.06 16.94 -13.18
C ASP A 46 -8.23 17.22 -12.22
N LYS A 47 -8.26 16.54 -11.06
CA LYS A 47 -9.24 16.82 -9.99
C LYS A 47 -9.19 18.26 -9.51
N VAL A 48 -8.00 18.78 -9.21
CA VAL A 48 -7.84 20.18 -8.75
C VAL A 48 -8.32 21.15 -9.84
N LEU A 49 -7.89 20.96 -11.10
CA LEU A 49 -8.24 21.86 -12.19
C LEU A 49 -9.72 21.78 -12.61
N SER A 50 -10.36 20.63 -12.42
CA SER A 50 -11.81 20.46 -12.68
C SER A 50 -12.69 21.03 -11.57
N ALA A 51 -12.12 21.37 -10.41
CA ALA A 51 -12.88 21.88 -9.27
C ALA A 51 -13.28 23.35 -9.42
N PRO A 52 -14.29 23.83 -8.67
CA PRO A 52 -14.63 25.25 -8.64
C PRO A 52 -13.45 26.13 -8.23
N TYR A 53 -13.42 27.35 -8.76
CA TYR A 53 -12.34 28.32 -8.51
C TYR A 53 -12.02 28.53 -7.02
N GLU A 54 -13.05 28.62 -6.16
CA GLU A 54 -12.85 28.78 -4.72
C GLU A 54 -12.07 27.61 -4.09
N ALA A 55 -12.35 26.37 -4.50
CA ALA A 55 -11.61 25.20 -4.02
C ALA A 55 -10.15 25.23 -4.50
N GLN A 56 -9.90 25.65 -5.74
CA GLN A 56 -8.55 25.81 -6.28
C GLN A 56 -7.77 26.88 -5.49
N LYS A 57 -8.39 28.04 -5.28
CA LYS A 57 -7.82 29.18 -4.55
C LYS A 57 -7.45 28.81 -3.12
N ASN A 58 -8.33 28.08 -2.42
CA ASN A 58 -8.10 27.68 -1.03
C ASN A 58 -6.96 26.67 -0.88
N VAL A 59 -6.78 25.78 -1.85
CA VAL A 59 -5.78 24.71 -1.78
C VAL A 59 -4.41 25.13 -2.29
N ALA A 60 -4.35 26.09 -3.22
CA ALA A 60 -3.12 26.53 -3.89
C ALA A 60 -1.93 26.80 -2.93
N PRO A 61 -2.10 27.52 -1.79
CA PRO A 61 -0.98 27.82 -0.89
C PRO A 61 -0.30 26.58 -0.27
N PHE A 62 -1.03 25.47 -0.18
CA PHE A 62 -0.55 24.23 0.43
C PHE A 62 0.18 23.34 -0.58
N LEU A 63 0.04 23.61 -1.88
CA LEU A 63 0.68 22.83 -2.93
C LEU A 63 2.17 23.14 -3.06
N GLU A 64 2.65 24.25 -2.53
CA GLU A 64 4.07 24.62 -2.55
C GLU A 64 4.92 23.68 -1.71
N SER A 65 4.47 23.35 -0.51
CA SER A 65 5.13 22.39 0.38
C SER A 65 4.94 20.95 -0.10
N ARG A 66 6.01 20.15 -0.02
CA ARG A 66 5.96 18.73 -0.40
C ARG A 66 5.04 17.95 0.53
N THR A 67 5.15 18.18 1.84
CA THR A 67 4.38 17.43 2.84
C THR A 67 2.91 17.81 2.81
N LEU A 68 2.60 19.12 2.77
CA LEU A 68 1.21 19.57 2.67
C LEU A 68 0.56 19.13 1.34
N ARG A 69 1.29 19.16 0.22
CA ARG A 69 0.80 18.61 -1.05
C ARG A 69 0.45 17.13 -0.95
N LYS A 70 1.25 16.31 -0.27
CA LYS A 70 0.93 14.88 -0.05
C LYS A 70 -0.35 14.71 0.76
N ILE A 71 -0.57 15.53 1.79
CA ILE A 71 -1.78 15.51 2.62
C ILE A 71 -3.01 15.88 1.77
N VAL A 72 -2.92 16.98 1.02
CA VAL A 72 -3.98 17.39 0.10
C VAL A 72 -4.27 16.28 -0.92
N GLN A 73 -3.23 15.67 -1.51
CA GLN A 73 -3.40 14.58 -2.47
C GLN A 73 -4.09 13.36 -1.85
N SER A 74 -3.80 13.02 -0.59
CA SER A 74 -4.47 11.90 0.08
C SER A 74 -5.97 12.15 0.27
N MET A 75 -6.37 13.40 0.55
CA MET A 75 -7.77 13.82 0.70
C MET A 75 -8.53 13.91 -0.63
N THR A 76 -7.84 13.89 -1.77
CA THR A 76 -8.48 13.85 -3.11
C THR A 76 -8.77 12.44 -3.63
N ASN A 77 -8.29 11.40 -2.95
CA ASN A 77 -8.46 10.01 -3.39
C ASN A 77 -9.82 9.40 -3.03
N ASP A 78 -10.80 10.20 -2.58
CA ASP A 78 -12.12 9.69 -2.25
C ASP A 78 -12.97 9.40 -3.49
N MET A 79 -13.72 8.29 -3.45
CA MET A 79 -14.63 7.85 -4.50
C MET A 79 -15.91 8.70 -4.55
N SER A 80 -16.22 9.42 -3.47
CA SER A 80 -17.40 10.30 -3.36
C SER A 80 -17.27 11.63 -4.10
N ASN A 81 -16.10 11.95 -4.65
CA ASN A 81 -15.80 13.23 -5.31
C ASN A 81 -16.03 14.47 -4.41
N ASP A 82 -15.75 14.36 -3.12
CA ASP A 82 -15.96 15.43 -2.12
C ASP A 82 -14.87 16.52 -2.09
N PHE A 83 -14.00 16.60 -3.10
CA PHE A 83 -12.87 17.53 -3.11
C PHE A 83 -13.29 18.98 -2.86
N ALA A 84 -14.26 19.48 -3.63
CA ALA A 84 -14.74 20.86 -3.50
C ALA A 84 -15.39 21.13 -2.13
N LYS A 85 -16.00 20.12 -1.50
CA LYS A 85 -16.66 20.27 -0.20
C LYS A 85 -15.67 20.43 0.93
N TRP A 86 -14.63 19.60 0.98
CA TRP A 86 -13.63 19.74 2.03
C TRP A 86 -12.68 20.92 1.76
N ALA A 87 -12.36 21.21 0.50
CA ALA A 87 -11.50 22.35 0.13
C ALA A 87 -12.14 23.72 0.43
N THR A 88 -13.45 23.74 0.71
CA THR A 88 -14.15 24.94 1.21
C THR A 88 -14.51 24.85 2.70
N ASN A 89 -14.14 23.75 3.38
CA ASN A 89 -14.39 23.59 4.81
C ASN A 89 -13.42 24.46 5.64
N PRO A 90 -13.92 25.44 6.41
CA PRO A 90 -13.08 26.39 7.14
C PRO A 90 -12.20 25.72 8.20
N LEU A 91 -12.63 24.59 8.78
CA LEU A 91 -11.83 23.86 9.78
C LEU A 91 -10.60 23.22 9.15
N VAL A 92 -10.77 22.63 7.96
CA VAL A 92 -9.67 22.01 7.21
C VAL A 92 -8.68 23.08 6.75
N ILE A 93 -9.17 24.17 6.17
CA ILE A 93 -8.32 25.27 5.72
C ILE A 93 -7.57 25.89 6.89
N ARG A 94 -8.23 26.12 8.05
CA ARG A 94 -7.55 26.63 9.25
C ARG A 94 -6.44 25.69 9.73
N ALA A 95 -6.68 24.37 9.71
CA ALA A 95 -5.66 23.39 10.12
C ALA A 95 -4.46 23.39 9.16
N LEU A 96 -4.70 23.41 7.84
CA LEU A 96 -3.64 23.46 6.83
C LEU A 96 -2.86 24.79 6.88
N THR A 97 -3.54 25.91 7.11
CA THR A 97 -2.88 27.22 7.30
C THR A 97 -1.99 27.21 8.54
N ALA A 98 -2.48 26.70 9.68
CA ALA A 98 -1.66 26.60 10.88
C ALA A 98 -0.43 25.70 10.67
N ALA A 99 -0.58 24.59 9.94
CA ALA A 99 0.52 23.70 9.59
C ALA A 99 1.53 24.40 8.66
N LYS A 100 1.05 25.14 7.65
CA LYS A 100 1.89 25.93 6.75
C LYS A 100 2.66 27.01 7.50
N GLU A 101 2.02 27.74 8.42
CA GLU A 101 2.70 28.75 9.21
C GLU A 101 3.83 28.18 10.06
N GLN A 102 3.67 26.97 10.63
CA GLN A 102 4.73 26.32 11.39
C GLN A 102 5.93 25.95 10.49
N LEU A 103 5.68 25.54 9.24
CA LEU A 103 6.72 25.29 8.25
C LEU A 103 7.41 26.59 7.81
N ASP A 104 6.63 27.62 7.47
CA ASP A 104 7.14 28.90 6.98
C ASP A 104 7.97 29.64 8.06
N LYS A 105 7.59 29.47 9.34
CA LYS A 105 8.35 29.99 10.50
C LYS A 105 9.56 29.13 10.87
N GLY A 106 9.76 27.98 10.22
CA GLY A 106 10.83 27.04 10.52
C GLY A 106 10.72 26.37 11.90
N GLN A 107 9.54 26.38 12.52
CA GLN A 107 9.30 25.74 13.83
C GLN A 107 9.34 24.21 13.72
N ILE A 108 8.93 23.70 12.57
CA ILE A 108 9.02 22.29 12.20
C ILE A 108 9.57 22.20 10.77
N THR A 109 10.34 21.16 10.51
CA THR A 109 10.75 20.82 9.14
C THR A 109 9.69 19.94 8.46
N GLU A 110 9.73 19.88 7.12
CA GLU A 110 8.85 18.98 6.36
C GLU A 110 9.01 17.51 6.77
N ASP A 111 10.24 17.08 7.07
CA ASP A 111 10.55 15.72 7.49
C ASP A 111 10.01 15.43 8.91
N GLN A 112 10.11 16.40 9.83
CA GLN A 112 9.52 16.29 11.16
C GLN A 112 7.99 16.23 11.10
N MET A 113 7.36 17.03 10.24
CA MET A 113 5.91 16.97 10.03
C MET A 113 5.49 15.59 9.50
N GLU A 114 6.17 15.07 8.48
CA GLU A 114 5.89 13.74 7.93
C GLU A 114 6.06 12.66 9.00
N HIS A 115 7.13 12.73 9.81
CA HIS A 115 7.37 11.82 10.91
C HIS A 115 6.26 11.89 11.97
N ASN A 116 5.84 13.08 12.39
CA ASN A 116 4.80 13.28 13.41
C ASN A 116 3.44 12.75 12.96
N ILE A 117 3.10 12.94 11.68
CA ILE A 117 1.85 12.41 11.11
C ILE A 117 1.89 10.88 11.09
N LEU A 118 3.00 10.30 10.63
CA LEU A 118 3.16 8.85 10.59
C LEU A 118 3.20 8.22 11.98
N SER A 119 3.84 8.88 12.95
CA SER A 119 3.90 8.39 14.34
C SER A 119 2.53 8.42 15.00
N TYR A 120 1.72 9.45 14.74
CA TYR A 120 0.33 9.51 15.19
C TYR A 120 -0.50 8.35 14.65
N PHE A 121 -0.47 8.10 13.34
CA PHE A 121 -1.23 7.00 12.72
C PHE A 121 -0.71 5.61 13.06
N ASN A 122 0.59 5.48 13.40
CA ASN A 122 1.14 4.22 13.88
C ASN A 122 0.94 3.99 15.39
N SER A 123 0.50 5.01 16.12
CA SER A 123 0.22 4.89 17.55
C SER A 123 -1.15 4.23 17.76
N PRO A 124 -1.24 3.19 18.61
CA PRO A 124 -2.52 2.57 18.97
C PRO A 124 -3.45 3.54 19.72
N VAL A 125 -2.92 4.66 20.22
CA VAL A 125 -3.70 5.74 20.86
C VAL A 125 -4.66 6.42 19.88
N SER A 126 -4.38 6.36 18.57
CA SER A 126 -5.25 6.94 17.53
C SER A 126 -6.50 6.10 17.21
N GLY A 127 -6.71 4.97 17.90
CA GLY A 127 -7.95 4.20 17.90
C GLY A 127 -8.40 3.78 16.51
N GLU A 128 -9.59 4.23 16.08
CA GLU A 128 -10.17 3.93 14.76
C GLU A 128 -9.28 4.40 13.60
N ALA A 129 -8.58 5.53 13.75
CA ALA A 129 -7.71 6.06 12.71
C ALA A 129 -6.46 5.18 12.49
N HIS A 130 -5.96 4.52 13.54
CA HIS A 130 -4.87 3.54 13.46
C HIS A 130 -5.28 2.34 12.60
N GLU A 131 -6.43 1.75 12.92
CA GLU A 131 -6.96 0.58 12.24
C GLU A 131 -7.33 0.89 10.78
N GLU A 132 -7.93 2.05 10.54
CA GLU A 132 -8.23 2.49 9.19
C GLU A 132 -6.95 2.74 8.37
N PHE A 133 -5.94 3.38 8.97
CA PHE A 133 -4.65 3.60 8.34
C PHE A 133 -3.98 2.27 8.00
N LYS A 134 -3.91 1.33 8.93
CA LYS A 134 -3.40 -0.03 8.67
C LYS A 134 -4.16 -0.71 7.54
N ARG A 135 -5.50 -0.66 7.56
CA ARG A 135 -6.34 -1.28 6.52
C ARG A 135 -6.11 -0.66 5.13
N LYS A 136 -6.03 0.67 5.02
CA LYS A 136 -5.87 1.39 3.75
C LYS A 136 -4.44 1.38 3.22
N THR A 137 -3.43 1.30 4.10
CA THR A 137 -2.02 1.22 3.71
C THR A 137 -1.51 -0.21 3.53
N ARG A 138 -2.30 -1.22 3.94
CA ARG A 138 -2.00 -2.63 3.66
C ARG A 138 -1.87 -2.82 2.16
N GLN A 139 -0.67 -3.19 1.73
CA GLN A 139 -0.42 -3.54 0.34
C GLN A 139 -1.05 -4.90 0.05
N PHE A 140 -1.78 -4.98 -1.06
CA PHE A 140 -2.30 -6.24 -1.57
C PHE A 140 -2.04 -6.31 -3.08
N VAL A 141 -1.84 -7.53 -3.58
CA VAL A 141 -1.73 -7.85 -5.00
C VAL A 141 -3.01 -8.57 -5.42
N ARG A 142 -3.62 -8.08 -6.49
CA ARG A 142 -4.75 -8.76 -7.12
C ARG A 142 -4.19 -9.80 -8.08
N LEU A 143 -4.52 -11.06 -7.85
CA LEU A 143 -4.08 -12.18 -8.67
C LEU A 143 -5.25 -12.72 -9.50
N ASP A 144 -4.96 -13.11 -10.73
CA ASP A 144 -5.91 -13.91 -11.50
C ASP A 144 -6.11 -15.30 -10.87
N THR A 145 -7.15 -16.03 -11.29
CA THR A 145 -7.48 -17.34 -10.70
C THR A 145 -6.30 -18.32 -10.74
N LYS A 146 -5.45 -18.28 -11.77
CA LYS A 146 -4.32 -19.21 -11.92
C LYS A 146 -3.20 -18.86 -10.96
N GLU A 147 -2.84 -17.58 -10.86
CA GLU A 147 -1.85 -17.06 -9.92
C GLU A 147 -2.32 -17.21 -8.47
N LEU A 148 -3.61 -17.01 -8.22
CA LEU A 148 -4.25 -17.22 -6.92
C LEU A 148 -4.14 -18.67 -6.46
N CYS A 149 -4.49 -19.64 -7.32
CA CYS A 149 -4.31 -21.06 -6.99
C CYS A 149 -2.85 -21.39 -6.67
N SER A 150 -1.89 -20.77 -7.38
CA SER A 150 -0.47 -20.96 -7.08
C SER A 150 -0.10 -20.42 -5.69
N ALA A 151 -0.57 -19.21 -5.34
CA ALA A 151 -0.32 -18.60 -4.04
C ALA A 151 -0.99 -19.39 -2.90
N LEU A 152 -2.21 -19.88 -3.10
CA LEU A 152 -2.91 -20.71 -2.13
C LEU A 152 -2.22 -22.07 -1.92
N ASN A 153 -1.72 -22.69 -2.99
CA ASN A 153 -0.92 -23.92 -2.85
C ASN A 153 0.36 -23.68 -2.04
N GLU A 154 1.07 -22.57 -2.29
CA GLU A 154 2.25 -22.19 -1.51
C GLU A 154 1.91 -21.99 -0.01
N GLN A 155 0.76 -21.36 0.26
CA GLN A 155 0.26 -21.21 1.63
C GLN A 155 -0.03 -22.56 2.32
N VAL A 156 -0.63 -23.52 1.61
CA VAL A 156 -0.93 -24.86 2.13
C VAL A 156 0.36 -25.63 2.40
N GLU A 157 1.36 -25.51 1.52
CA GLU A 157 2.68 -26.11 1.72
C GLU A 157 3.36 -25.56 2.98
N GLU A 158 3.35 -24.23 3.17
CA GLU A 158 3.93 -23.60 4.36
C GLU A 158 3.20 -24.02 5.64
N ARG A 159 1.86 -24.11 5.64
CA ARG A 159 1.10 -24.66 6.78
C ARG A 159 1.45 -26.10 7.06
N THR A 160 1.65 -26.92 6.02
CA THR A 160 1.99 -28.33 6.17
C THR A 160 3.37 -28.50 6.80
N LYS A 161 4.38 -27.73 6.35
CA LYS A 161 5.72 -27.68 6.97
C LYS A 161 5.64 -27.20 8.41
N GLY A 162 4.88 -26.13 8.67
CA GLY A 162 4.62 -25.62 10.02
C GLY A 162 4.02 -26.68 10.95
N ASN A 163 3.02 -27.44 10.48
CA ASN A 163 2.39 -28.51 11.25
C ASN A 163 3.34 -29.67 11.55
N GLN A 164 4.22 -30.03 10.61
CA GLN A 164 5.24 -31.06 10.83
C GLN A 164 6.23 -30.63 11.92
N LEU A 165 6.71 -29.38 11.86
CA LEU A 165 7.63 -28.81 12.84
C LEU A 165 6.97 -28.63 14.21
N PHE A 166 5.69 -28.25 14.23
CA PHE A 166 4.90 -28.13 15.46
C PHE A 166 4.76 -29.49 16.15
N ARG A 167 4.44 -30.55 15.40
CA ARG A 167 4.41 -31.94 15.92
C ARG A 167 5.77 -32.39 16.44
N ALA A 168 6.85 -31.93 15.81
CA ALA A 168 8.23 -32.16 16.25
C ALA A 168 8.67 -31.24 17.41
N ARG A 169 7.77 -30.42 17.98
CA ARG A 169 8.04 -29.45 19.07
C ARG A 169 9.07 -28.37 18.73
N LYS A 170 9.31 -28.11 17.44
CA LYS A 170 10.15 -27.02 16.94
C LYS A 170 9.31 -25.75 16.75
N PHE A 171 8.92 -25.14 17.86
CA PHE A 171 7.89 -24.09 17.85
C PHE A 171 8.32 -22.81 17.13
N ASP A 172 9.57 -22.38 17.27
CA ASP A 172 10.07 -21.16 16.61
C ASP A 172 10.13 -21.33 15.08
N GLU A 173 10.61 -22.49 14.61
CA GLU A 173 10.62 -22.82 13.18
C GLU A 173 9.19 -22.94 12.63
N ALA A 174 8.29 -23.61 13.38
CA ALA A 174 6.88 -23.73 13.01
C ALA A 174 6.20 -22.36 12.90
N ARG A 175 6.47 -21.47 13.85
CA ARG A 175 5.97 -20.09 13.87
C ARG A 175 6.38 -19.32 12.61
N ASN A 176 7.64 -19.42 12.19
CA ASN A 176 8.11 -18.77 10.96
C ASN A 176 7.31 -19.24 9.72
N HIS A 177 7.02 -20.55 9.63
CA HIS A 177 6.20 -21.09 8.54
C HIS A 177 4.74 -20.62 8.60
N TYR A 178 4.16 -20.50 9.80
CA TYR A 178 2.81 -19.94 9.96
C TYR A 178 2.75 -18.45 9.64
N GLU A 179 3.77 -17.67 10.02
CA GLU A 179 3.87 -16.25 9.68
C GLU A 179 3.99 -16.06 8.17
N ARG A 180 4.76 -16.92 7.46
CA ARG A 180 4.81 -16.93 5.99
C ARG A 180 3.47 -17.27 5.36
N ALA A 181 2.81 -18.34 5.82
CA ALA A 181 1.48 -18.72 5.34
C ALA A 181 0.45 -17.57 5.52
N MET A 182 0.45 -16.94 6.69
CA MET A 182 -0.39 -15.78 6.99
C MET A 182 -0.05 -14.58 6.10
N SER A 183 1.22 -14.34 5.81
CA SER A 183 1.65 -13.25 4.95
C SER A 183 1.08 -13.39 3.53
N ILE A 184 0.96 -14.62 3.00
CA ILE A 184 0.40 -14.88 1.68
C ILE A 184 -1.11 -14.56 1.66
N CYS A 185 -1.90 -15.10 2.59
CA CYS A 185 -3.33 -14.83 2.70
C CYS A 185 -3.63 -13.33 2.88
N THR A 186 -2.75 -12.63 3.59
CA THR A 186 -2.96 -11.22 3.89
C THR A 186 -2.47 -10.26 2.83
N PHE A 187 -1.66 -10.74 1.88
CA PHE A 187 -1.10 -9.97 0.77
C PHE A 187 -1.85 -10.20 -0.54
N VAL A 188 -2.54 -11.32 -0.72
CA VAL A 188 -3.25 -11.66 -1.96
C VAL A 188 -4.73 -11.30 -1.87
N LYS A 189 -5.31 -10.82 -2.99
CA LYS A 189 -6.75 -10.67 -3.19
C LYS A 189 -7.20 -11.29 -4.50
N GLY A 190 -8.35 -11.94 -4.48
CA GLY A 190 -9.00 -12.46 -5.69
C GLY A 190 -9.52 -11.34 -6.58
N ILE A 191 -9.53 -11.55 -7.89
CA ILE A 191 -10.12 -10.61 -8.84
C ILE A 191 -11.65 -10.73 -8.86
N SER A 192 -12.17 -11.96 -8.76
CA SER A 192 -13.61 -12.23 -8.72
C SER A 192 -14.14 -12.48 -7.30
N LYS A 193 -15.46 -12.39 -7.12
CA LYS A 193 -16.11 -12.74 -5.84
C LYS A 193 -15.82 -14.20 -5.43
N PRO A 194 -15.93 -15.20 -6.32
CA PRO A 194 -15.54 -16.57 -6.00
C PRO A 194 -14.07 -16.70 -5.56
N ASP A 195 -13.15 -16.04 -6.27
CA ASP A 195 -11.73 -16.04 -5.91
C ASP A 195 -11.47 -15.43 -4.52
N GLN A 196 -12.22 -14.40 -4.16
CA GLN A 196 -12.10 -13.78 -2.83
C GLN A 196 -12.70 -14.67 -1.73
N MET A 197 -13.77 -15.42 -2.02
CA MET A 197 -14.35 -16.37 -1.05
C MET A 197 -13.34 -17.47 -0.67
N GLU A 198 -12.59 -17.98 -1.63
CA GLU A 198 -11.54 -19.00 -1.39
C GLU A 198 -10.41 -18.49 -0.47
N LEU A 199 -10.16 -17.18 -0.46
CA LEU A 199 -9.17 -16.56 0.44
C LEU A 199 -9.71 -16.33 1.86
N ASP A 200 -11.02 -16.20 1.99
CA ASP A 200 -11.70 -15.86 3.24
C ASP A 200 -12.09 -17.12 4.06
N GLU A 201 -11.97 -18.32 3.48
CA GLU A 201 -12.14 -19.65 4.16
C GLU A 201 -10.91 -20.08 4.99
#